data_AF-A0A833V0X7-F1
#
_entry.id   AF-A0A833V0X7-F1
#
_cell.length_a   1.000
_cell.length_b   1.000
_cell.length_c   1.000
_cell.angle_alpha   90.00
_cell.angle_beta   90.00
_cell.angle_gamma   90.00
#
_symmetry.space_group_name_H-M   'P 1'
#
loop_
_entity.id
_entity.type
_entity.pdbx_description
1 polymer ?
#
loop_
_entity_poly.entity_id
_entity_poly.type
_entity_poly.pdbx_seq_one_letter_code
_entity_poly.pdbx_strand_id
1 'polypeptide(L)'
;MALTHAGKVFVVCVAVFAVAAYWLASRMVRRQSGARRGAKGAPNRGAIAFWWLVCFCLVSLFFPFAYWIGDEFYVLAVSPKYEATVVSYTSEWDTCERRDSDGRTERYQCLKYTSILEAALPDGKRVTMPGNVRSGGAPEIGERIDVVLPPGADQWHERSVRSVGLLAGGAVMVAMIGYFLYLIAAYGAGRNIDGAARFGVTAVMNGLVPLAALLMEIGFLSVPYRYWLKGNPEAWPVWVLALCLLFALSLLPLLIIYARTAWRAVVK
;
A
#
# COMPACT_ATOMS: atom_id res chain seq x y z
N MET A 1 -12.19 19.95 28.44
CA MET A 1 -12.66 19.70 27.05
C MET A 1 -13.14 18.27 26.96
N ALA A 2 -14.40 18.03 26.60
CA ALA A 2 -14.90 16.68 26.39
C ALA A 2 -14.34 16.12 25.07
N LEU A 3 -13.84 14.88 25.07
CA LEU A 3 -13.42 14.23 23.82
C LEU A 3 -14.63 14.05 22.89
N THR A 4 -14.45 14.39 21.61
CA THR A 4 -15.40 14.07 20.54
C THR A 4 -15.60 12.56 20.43
N HIS A 5 -16.70 12.11 19.80
CA HIS A 5 -16.97 10.67 19.60
C HIS A 5 -15.77 9.97 18.93
N ALA A 6 -15.20 10.59 17.89
CA ALA A 6 -13.99 10.12 17.23
C ALA A 6 -12.78 10.02 18.19
N GLY A 7 -12.60 11.02 19.06
CA GLY A 7 -11.54 11.01 20.08
C GLY A 7 -11.71 9.87 21.09
N LYS A 8 -12.94 9.55 21.50
CA LYS A 8 -13.20 8.43 22.41
C LYS A 8 -12.89 7.08 21.76
N VAL A 9 -13.31 6.88 20.51
CA VAL A 9 -13.01 5.66 19.73
C VAL A 9 -11.50 5.49 19.57
N PHE A 10 -10.78 6.56 19.22
CA PHE A 10 -9.33 6.53 19.10
C PHE A 10 -8.64 6.07 20.39
N VAL A 11 -9.01 6.64 21.54
CA VAL A 11 -8.42 6.28 22.84
C VAL A 11 -8.69 4.82 23.20
N VAL A 12 -9.91 4.32 22.96
CA VAL A 12 -10.26 2.91 23.19
C VAL A 12 -9.43 1.99 22.30
N CYS A 13 -9.31 2.29 21.00
CA CYS A 13 -8.50 1.50 20.07
C CYS A 13 -7.03 1.46 20.50
N VAL A 14 -6.44 2.60 20.86
CA VAL A 14 -5.06 2.67 21.35
C VAL A 14 -4.87 1.83 22.61
N ALA A 15 -5.81 1.89 23.57
CA ALA A 15 -5.75 1.09 24.78
C ALA A 15 -5.82 -0.41 24.48
N VAL A 16 -6.75 -0.84 23.62
CA VAL A 16 -6.88 -2.25 23.19
C VAL A 16 -5.60 -2.72 22.50
N PHE A 17 -5.03 -1.92 21.60
CA PHE A 17 -3.79 -2.25 20.90
C PHE A 17 -2.59 -2.31 21.85
N ALA A 18 -2.51 -1.42 22.83
CA ALA A 18 -1.46 -1.45 23.85
C ALA A 18 -1.53 -2.71 24.71
N VAL A 19 -2.72 -3.14 25.12
CA VAL A 19 -2.94 -4.37 25.90
C VAL A 19 -2.59 -5.60 25.06
N ALA A 20 -3.06 -5.67 23.81
CA ALA A 20 -2.76 -6.78 22.89
C ALA A 20 -1.25 -6.89 22.62
N ALA A 21 -0.58 -5.76 22.39
CA ALA A 21 0.87 -5.71 22.20
C ALA A 21 1.64 -6.16 23.44
N TYR A 22 1.18 -5.78 24.64
CA TYR A 22 1.82 -6.19 25.90
C TYR A 22 1.69 -7.69 26.12
N TRP A 23 0.52 -8.24 25.82
CA TRP A 23 0.29 -9.68 25.87
C TRP A 23 1.22 -10.45 24.92
N LEU A 24 1.37 -9.99 23.66
CA LEU A 24 2.29 -10.60 22.69
C LEU A 24 3.75 -10.52 23.13
N ALA A 25 4.21 -9.31 23.51
CA ALA A 25 5.59 -9.07 23.92
C ALA A 25 5.98 -9.86 25.17
N SER A 26 5.09 -9.92 26.17
CA SER A 26 5.35 -10.66 27.41
C SER A 26 5.49 -12.17 27.17
N ARG A 27 4.68 -12.76 26.28
CA ARG A 27 4.80 -14.18 25.92
C ARG A 27 6.08 -14.46 25.12
N MET A 28 6.40 -13.60 24.17
CA MET A 28 7.61 -13.74 23.36
C MET A 28 8.88 -13.69 24.22
N VAL A 29 8.98 -12.69 25.11
CA VAL A 29 10.14 -12.55 26.01
C VAL A 29 10.23 -13.72 26.99
N ARG A 30 9.12 -14.18 27.56
CA ARG A 30 9.09 -15.37 28.45
C ARG A 30 9.62 -16.62 27.75
N ARG A 31 9.26 -16.83 26.47
CA ARG A 31 9.76 -17.97 25.69
C ARG A 31 11.25 -17.84 25.38
N GLN A 32 11.72 -16.65 25.00
CA GLN A 32 13.15 -16.40 24.75
C GLN A 32 14.00 -16.58 26.02
N SER A 33 13.54 -16.11 27.18
CA SER A 33 14.23 -16.30 28.46
C SER A 33 14.19 -17.76 28.93
N GLY A 34 13.07 -18.47 28.71
CA GLY A 34 12.92 -19.89 29.03
C GLY A 34 13.78 -20.82 28.16
N ALA A 35 14.07 -20.43 26.91
CA ALA A 35 15.02 -21.13 26.04
C ALA A 35 16.49 -20.93 26.47
N ARG A 36 16.82 -19.81 27.13
CA ARG A 36 18.12 -19.56 27.78
C ARG A 36 18.19 -20.20 29.17
N ARG A 37 17.91 -21.49 29.26
CA ARG A 37 17.74 -22.31 30.49
C ARG A 37 18.99 -22.47 31.39
N GLY A 38 19.95 -21.54 31.32
CA GLY A 38 21.09 -21.42 32.24
C GLY A 38 21.18 -20.07 32.97
N ALA A 39 20.43 -19.05 32.56
CA ALA A 39 20.44 -17.75 33.23
C ALA A 39 19.25 -17.64 34.19
N LYS A 40 19.52 -17.87 35.48
CA LYS A 40 18.62 -17.46 36.58
C LYS A 40 18.47 -15.93 36.53
N GLY A 41 17.50 -15.42 35.80
CA GLY A 41 17.25 -13.98 35.70
C GLY A 41 15.81 -13.72 35.28
N ALA A 42 15.10 -12.93 36.10
CA ALA A 42 13.77 -12.43 35.79
C ALA A 42 13.72 -11.82 34.37
N PRO A 43 12.58 -11.87 33.66
CA PRO A 43 12.47 -11.32 32.32
C PRO A 43 12.91 -9.85 32.32
N ASN A 44 13.91 -9.54 31.50
CA ASN A 44 14.54 -8.23 31.48
C ASN A 44 13.51 -7.18 31.08
N ARG A 45 13.15 -6.26 31.98
CA ARG A 45 12.05 -5.28 31.77
C ARG A 45 12.26 -4.44 30.49
N GLY A 46 13.52 -4.15 30.15
CA GLY A 46 13.87 -3.47 28.90
C GLY A 46 13.57 -4.26 27.63
N ALA A 47 13.71 -5.59 27.66
CA ALA A 47 13.37 -6.44 26.52
C ALA A 47 11.86 -6.49 26.28
N ILE A 48 11.07 -6.51 27.36
CA ILE A 48 9.60 -6.44 27.27
C ILE A 48 9.17 -5.10 26.68
N ALA A 49 9.77 -3.98 27.14
CA ALA A 49 9.43 -2.65 26.63
C ALA A 49 9.73 -2.49 25.13
N PHE A 50 10.89 -2.98 24.68
CA PHE A 50 11.25 -2.97 23.25
C PHE A 50 10.27 -3.80 22.41
N TRP A 51 10.04 -5.07 22.78
CA TRP A 51 9.12 -5.93 22.03
C TRP A 51 7.66 -5.46 22.10
N TRP A 52 7.27 -4.81 23.21
CA TRP A 52 5.97 -4.17 23.35
C TRP A 52 5.81 -3.05 22.32
N LEU A 53 6.80 -2.16 22.20
CA LEU A 53 6.76 -1.07 21.23
C LEU A 53 6.71 -1.60 19.78
N VAL A 54 7.52 -2.62 19.46
CA VAL A 54 7.47 -3.28 18.14
C VAL A 54 6.08 -3.89 17.86
N CYS A 55 5.53 -4.66 18.81
CA CYS A 55 4.20 -5.25 18.64
C CYS A 55 3.10 -4.18 18.55
N PHE A 56 3.22 -3.10 19.32
CA PHE A 56 2.29 -1.99 19.30
C PHE A 56 2.27 -1.29 17.95
N CYS A 57 3.45 -1.01 17.37
CA CYS A 57 3.56 -0.45 16.03
C CYS A 57 2.92 -1.37 14.98
N LEU A 58 3.20 -2.68 15.03
CA LEU A 58 2.64 -3.64 14.06
C LEU A 58 1.11 -3.74 14.18
N VAL A 59 0.57 -3.82 15.40
CA VAL A 59 -0.88 -3.87 15.66
C VAL A 59 -1.56 -2.56 15.24
N SER A 60 -0.98 -1.42 15.63
CA SER A 60 -1.50 -0.08 15.32
C SER A 60 -1.48 0.22 13.83
N LEU A 61 -0.56 -0.37 13.07
CA LEU A 61 -0.54 -0.23 11.61
C LEU A 61 -1.49 -1.25 10.96
N PHE A 62 -1.53 -2.48 11.45
CA PHE A 62 -2.30 -3.56 10.83
C PHE A 62 -3.81 -3.27 10.83
N PHE A 63 -4.42 -3.04 11.99
CA PHE A 63 -5.89 -2.98 12.09
C PHE A 63 -6.53 -1.82 11.31
N PRO A 64 -6.03 -0.57 11.41
CA PRO A 64 -6.60 0.53 10.64
C PRO A 64 -6.44 0.35 9.13
N PHE A 65 -5.27 -0.08 8.67
CA PHE A 65 -5.04 -0.31 7.24
C PHE A 65 -5.81 -1.52 6.72
N ALA A 66 -5.94 -2.60 7.51
CA ALA A 66 -6.75 -3.75 7.14
C ALA A 66 -8.24 -3.38 7.01
N TYR A 67 -8.76 -2.56 7.92
CA TYR A 67 -10.12 -2.05 7.85
C TYR A 67 -10.31 -1.19 6.59
N TRP A 68 -9.47 -0.17 6.39
CA TRP A 68 -9.62 0.77 5.28
C TRP A 68 -9.47 0.11 3.91
N ILE A 69 -8.46 -0.75 3.76
CA ILE A 69 -8.25 -1.50 2.51
C ILE A 69 -9.40 -2.49 2.28
N GLY A 70 -9.86 -3.18 3.33
CA GLY A 70 -10.98 -4.12 3.23
C GLY A 70 -12.29 -3.43 2.80
N ASP A 71 -12.56 -2.24 3.32
CA ASP A 71 -13.72 -1.43 2.96
C ASP A 71 -13.68 -1.01 1.49
N GLU A 72 -12.55 -0.48 1.00
CA GLU A 72 -12.38 -0.13 -0.42
C GLU A 72 -12.51 -1.34 -1.35
N PHE A 73 -11.98 -2.50 -0.97
CA PHE A 73 -12.17 -3.74 -1.75
C PHE A 73 -13.63 -4.18 -1.77
N TYR A 74 -14.34 -4.07 -0.64
CA TYR A 74 -15.75 -4.40 -0.55
C TYR A 74 -16.58 -3.50 -1.46
N VAL A 75 -16.34 -2.18 -1.40
CA VAL A 75 -16.96 -1.18 -2.25
C VAL A 75 -16.73 -1.51 -3.74
N LEU A 76 -15.49 -1.79 -4.13
CA LEU A 76 -15.14 -2.12 -5.52
C LEU A 76 -15.71 -3.45 -6.04
N ALA A 77 -16.03 -4.38 -5.12
CA ALA A 77 -16.54 -5.71 -5.44
C ALA A 77 -18.07 -5.74 -5.56
N VAL A 78 -18.77 -5.03 -4.67
CA VAL A 78 -20.24 -5.10 -4.55
C VAL A 78 -20.94 -4.02 -5.37
N SER A 79 -20.28 -2.89 -5.59
CA SER A 79 -20.93 -1.74 -6.22
C SER A 79 -20.99 -1.86 -7.76
N PRO A 80 -22.09 -1.42 -8.37
CA PRO A 80 -22.25 -1.44 -9.82
C PRO A 80 -21.25 -0.52 -10.52
N LYS A 81 -20.83 -0.93 -11.70
CA LYS A 81 -19.80 -0.26 -12.51
C LYS A 81 -20.45 0.71 -13.48
N TYR A 82 -19.87 1.90 -13.61
CA TYR A 82 -20.32 2.92 -14.56
C TYR A 82 -19.13 3.49 -15.33
N GLU A 83 -19.31 3.71 -16.62
CA GLU A 83 -18.37 4.48 -17.43
C GLU A 83 -18.75 5.96 -17.25
N ALA A 84 -17.86 6.74 -16.63
CA ALA A 84 -18.06 8.18 -16.46
C ALA A 84 -17.16 8.98 -17.37
N THR A 85 -17.64 10.13 -17.79
CA THR A 85 -16.89 11.07 -18.64
C THR A 85 -16.50 12.29 -17.82
N VAL A 86 -15.27 12.77 -17.98
CA VAL A 86 -14.83 14.02 -17.35
C VAL A 86 -15.51 15.19 -18.05
N VAL A 87 -16.38 15.91 -17.34
CA VAL A 87 -17.14 17.04 -17.91
C VAL A 87 -16.54 18.38 -17.51
N SER A 88 -15.99 18.45 -16.30
CA SER A 88 -15.31 19.64 -15.80
C SER A 88 -14.31 19.26 -14.70
N TYR A 89 -13.60 20.23 -14.16
CA TYR A 89 -12.73 20.05 -13.00
C TYR A 89 -12.78 21.28 -12.10
N THR A 90 -12.53 21.08 -10.82
CA THR A 90 -12.30 22.16 -9.86
C THR A 90 -10.81 22.23 -9.55
N SER A 91 -10.26 23.43 -9.41
CA SER A 91 -8.89 23.64 -8.97
C SER A 91 -8.88 24.31 -7.60
N GLU A 92 -8.09 23.77 -6.69
CA GLU A 92 -7.88 24.33 -5.36
C GLU A 92 -6.38 24.55 -5.14
N TRP A 93 -6.01 25.72 -4.61
CA TRP A 93 -4.65 25.98 -4.18
C TRP A 93 -4.40 25.27 -2.86
N ASP A 94 -3.44 24.36 -2.85
CA ASP A 94 -3.04 23.63 -1.66
C ASP A 94 -1.56 23.89 -1.34
N THR A 95 -1.17 23.66 -0.08
CA THR A 95 0.22 23.80 0.35
C THR A 95 0.89 22.43 0.23
N CYS A 96 1.75 22.26 -0.77
CA CYS A 96 2.55 21.06 -0.93
C CYS A 96 3.86 21.16 -0.16
N GLU A 97 4.33 20.03 0.35
CA GLU A 97 5.61 19.90 1.03
C GLU A 97 6.57 19.06 0.17
N ARG A 98 7.72 19.63 -0.17
CA ARG A 98 8.84 18.89 -0.77
C ARG A 98 9.91 18.71 0.29
N ARG A 99 10.28 17.46 0.55
CA ARG A 99 11.41 17.15 1.43
C ARG A 99 12.64 16.88 0.58
N ASP A 100 13.67 17.69 0.77
CA ASP A 100 14.97 17.45 0.15
C ASP A 100 15.72 16.34 0.87
N SER A 101 16.72 15.78 0.20
CA SER A 101 17.70 14.79 0.65
C SER A 101 18.29 15.12 2.03
N ASP A 102 18.49 16.41 2.31
CA ASP A 102 19.01 16.96 3.57
C ASP A 102 17.94 17.07 4.68
N GLY A 103 16.74 16.55 4.45
CA GLY A 103 15.65 16.53 5.42
C GLY A 103 14.93 17.87 5.61
N ARG A 104 15.33 18.92 4.88
CA ARG A 104 14.65 20.22 4.81
C ARG A 104 13.32 20.08 4.09
N THR A 105 12.27 20.67 4.66
CA THR A 105 10.92 20.65 4.09
C THR A 105 10.61 22.03 3.54
N GLU A 106 10.52 22.13 2.22
CA GLU A 106 10.13 23.35 1.52
C GLU A 106 8.63 23.31 1.26
N ARG A 107 7.93 24.39 1.65
CA ARG A 107 6.50 24.57 1.41
C ARG A 107 6.32 25.44 0.18
N TYR A 108 5.55 24.95 -0.77
CA TYR A 108 5.22 25.69 -1.98
C TYR A 108 3.73 25.54 -2.29
N GLN A 109 3.16 26.52 -2.98
CA GLN A 109 1.78 26.42 -3.44
C GLN A 109 1.71 25.50 -4.65
N CYS A 110 0.83 24.50 -4.56
CA CYS A 110 0.55 23.58 -5.65
C CYS A 110 -0.93 23.66 -5.99
N LEU A 111 -1.24 23.65 -7.29
CA LEU A 111 -2.61 23.53 -7.73
C LEU A 111 -3.00 22.05 -7.74
N LYS A 112 -4.09 21.71 -7.04
CA LYS A 112 -4.69 20.38 -7.09
C LYS A 112 -6.00 20.44 -7.84
N TYR A 113 -6.19 19.51 -8.77
CA TYR A 113 -7.40 19.40 -9.58
C TYR A 113 -8.24 18.21 -9.10
N THR A 114 -9.54 18.45 -8.94
CA THR A 114 -10.54 17.39 -8.69
C THR A 114 -11.45 17.31 -9.91
N SER A 115 -11.49 16.16 -10.57
CA SER A 115 -12.36 15.93 -11.73
C SER A 115 -13.83 15.86 -11.30
N ILE A 116 -14.69 16.47 -12.11
CA ILE A 116 -16.15 16.34 -12.02
C ILE A 116 -16.57 15.36 -13.12
N LEU A 117 -17.14 14.24 -12.69
CA LEU A 117 -17.44 13.09 -13.53
C LEU A 117 -18.96 12.97 -13.72
N GLU A 118 -19.39 12.78 -14.97
CA GLU A 118 -20.77 12.50 -15.32
C GLU A 118 -20.90 11.04 -15.76
N ALA A 119 -21.78 10.29 -15.12
CA ALA A 119 -22.09 8.90 -15.49
C ALA A 119 -23.61 8.73 -15.68
N ALA A 120 -24.00 7.86 -16.61
CA ALA A 120 -25.38 7.46 -16.79
C ALA A 120 -25.70 6.26 -15.88
N LEU A 121 -26.69 6.42 -14.99
CA LEU A 121 -27.22 5.33 -14.17
C LEU A 121 -28.09 4.38 -15.01
N PRO A 122 -28.38 3.16 -14.50
CA PRO A 122 -29.19 2.18 -15.22
C PRO A 122 -30.59 2.70 -15.56
N ASP A 123 -31.10 3.63 -14.76
CA ASP A 123 -32.39 4.29 -14.94
C ASP A 123 -32.37 5.42 -16.00
N GLY A 124 -31.25 5.59 -16.72
CA GLY A 124 -31.06 6.63 -17.73
C GLY A 124 -30.80 8.03 -17.17
N LYS A 125 -30.85 8.21 -15.83
CA LYS A 125 -30.50 9.47 -15.16
C LYS A 125 -28.99 9.70 -15.22
N ARG A 126 -28.59 10.91 -15.59
CA ARG A 126 -27.20 11.33 -15.55
C ARG A 126 -26.90 11.96 -14.20
N VAL A 127 -25.83 11.51 -13.56
CA VAL A 127 -25.40 12.01 -12.25
C VAL A 127 -24.00 12.59 -12.38
N THR A 128 -23.85 13.84 -11.95
CA THR A 128 -22.61 14.59 -11.97
C THR A 128 -22.11 14.76 -10.54
N MET A 129 -20.98 14.14 -10.19
CA MET A 129 -20.38 14.21 -8.84
C MET A 129 -18.85 14.34 -8.96
N PRO A 130 -18.17 14.86 -7.93
CA PRO A 130 -16.71 14.89 -7.92
C PRO A 130 -16.11 13.48 -7.74
N GLY A 131 -14.93 13.25 -8.32
CA GLY A 131 -14.13 12.06 -8.07
C GLY A 131 -13.42 12.08 -6.71
N ASN A 132 -13.12 10.90 -6.16
CA ASN A 132 -12.37 10.74 -4.91
C ASN A 132 -10.84 10.93 -5.05
N VAL A 133 -10.33 11.08 -6.28
CA VAL A 133 -8.91 11.28 -6.59
C VAL A 133 -8.61 12.75 -6.89
N ARG A 134 -7.58 13.28 -6.23
CA ARG A 134 -7.01 14.61 -6.52
C ARG A 134 -5.73 14.45 -7.33
N SER A 135 -5.65 15.14 -8.47
CA SER A 135 -4.48 15.12 -9.36
C SER A 135 -3.69 16.42 -9.27
N GLY A 136 -2.37 16.34 -9.46
CA GLY A 136 -1.51 17.52 -9.65
C GLY A 136 -1.49 18.06 -11.08
N GLY A 137 -1.95 17.25 -12.05
CA GLY A 137 -2.13 17.67 -13.44
C GLY A 137 -3.59 17.96 -13.77
N ALA A 138 -3.84 18.89 -14.69
CA ALA A 138 -5.18 19.19 -15.15
C ALA A 138 -5.76 17.96 -15.89
N PRO A 139 -6.93 17.44 -15.48
CA PRO A 139 -7.55 16.29 -16.14
C PRO A 139 -8.06 16.67 -17.55
N GLU A 140 -8.01 15.72 -18.48
CA GLU A 140 -8.47 15.95 -19.86
C GLU A 140 -10.00 15.87 -19.93
N ILE A 141 -10.64 16.94 -20.40
CA ILE A 141 -12.11 16.98 -20.56
C ILE A 141 -12.49 16.02 -21.70
N GLY A 142 -13.47 15.15 -21.43
CA GLY A 142 -13.91 14.10 -22.35
C GLY A 142 -13.22 12.75 -22.15
N GLU A 143 -12.27 12.63 -21.22
CA GLU A 143 -11.68 11.35 -20.84
C GLU A 143 -12.75 10.43 -20.22
N ARG A 144 -12.73 9.14 -20.62
CA ARG A 144 -13.62 8.10 -20.10
C ARG A 144 -12.90 7.34 -19.00
N ILE A 145 -13.49 7.31 -17.82
CA ILE A 145 -12.93 6.71 -16.63
C ILE A 145 -13.96 5.76 -16.02
N ASP A 146 -13.52 4.55 -15.70
CA ASP A 146 -14.36 3.60 -14.98
C ASP A 146 -14.50 4.06 -13.52
N VAL A 147 -15.75 4.23 -13.09
CA VAL A 147 -16.09 4.67 -11.74
C VAL A 147 -17.10 3.76 -11.09
N VAL A 148 -17.14 3.86 -9.77
CA VAL A 148 -18.03 3.09 -8.92
C VAL A 148 -18.76 4.05 -7.99
N LEU A 149 -20.07 3.88 -7.82
CA LEU A 149 -20.87 4.62 -6.86
C LEU A 149 -21.38 3.68 -5.77
N PRO A 150 -20.78 3.71 -4.56
CA PRO A 150 -21.33 3.03 -3.41
C PRO A 150 -22.70 3.63 -3.02
N PRO A 151 -23.64 2.83 -2.52
CA PRO A 151 -24.94 3.34 -2.06
C PRO A 151 -24.76 4.33 -0.91
N GLY A 152 -25.22 5.57 -1.09
CA GLY A 152 -25.10 6.65 -0.11
C GLY A 152 -23.79 7.46 -0.19
N ALA A 153 -22.97 7.26 -1.22
CA ALA A 153 -21.77 8.05 -1.43
C ALA A 153 -22.04 9.38 -2.13
N ASP A 154 -21.36 10.44 -1.69
CA ASP A 154 -21.42 11.79 -2.28
C ASP A 154 -20.33 12.02 -3.35
N GLN A 155 -19.51 11.00 -3.64
CA GLN A 155 -18.36 11.08 -4.56
C GLN A 155 -18.24 9.80 -5.40
N TRP A 156 -17.72 9.95 -6.62
CA TRP A 156 -17.36 8.82 -7.49
C TRP A 156 -16.03 8.21 -7.03
N HIS A 157 -16.00 6.89 -6.84
CA HIS A 157 -14.76 6.16 -6.60
C HIS A 157 -14.11 5.79 -7.94
N GLU A 158 -12.96 6.38 -8.23
CA GLU A 158 -12.19 6.09 -9.44
C GLU A 158 -11.61 4.68 -9.39
N ARG A 159 -11.83 3.90 -10.46
CA ARG A 159 -11.25 2.57 -10.65
C ARG A 159 -10.19 2.60 -11.76
N SER A 160 -9.16 3.43 -11.60
CA SER A 160 -8.00 3.41 -12.50
C SER A 160 -7.01 2.29 -12.14
N VAL A 161 -6.20 1.87 -13.11
CA VAL A 161 -5.10 0.92 -12.90
C VAL A 161 -4.18 1.38 -11.76
N ARG A 162 -4.01 2.70 -11.60
CA ARG A 162 -3.22 3.30 -10.51
C ARG A 162 -3.88 3.10 -9.15
N SER A 163 -5.19 3.38 -9.02
CA SER A 163 -5.93 3.19 -7.77
C SER A 163 -5.95 1.71 -7.34
N VAL A 164 -6.22 0.80 -8.28
CA VAL A 164 -6.23 -0.65 -8.05
C VAL A 164 -4.82 -1.15 -7.70
N GLY A 165 -3.79 -0.66 -8.37
CA GLY A 165 -2.40 -0.99 -8.06
C GLY A 165 -1.98 -0.54 -6.64
N LEU A 166 -2.39 0.66 -6.23
CA LEU A 166 -2.16 1.16 -4.87
C LEU A 166 -2.89 0.33 -3.82
N LEU A 167 -4.15 -0.02 -4.05
CA LEU A 167 -4.93 -0.89 -3.16
C LEU A 167 -4.32 -2.29 -3.07
N ALA A 168 -3.88 -2.86 -4.20
CA ALA A 168 -3.20 -4.16 -4.22
C ALA A 168 -1.87 -4.12 -3.46
N GLY A 169 -1.05 -3.08 -3.66
CA GLY A 169 0.19 -2.88 -2.90
C GLY A 169 -0.06 -2.71 -1.40
N GLY A 170 -1.08 -1.93 -1.04
CA GLY A 170 -1.53 -1.77 0.35
C GLY A 170 -1.98 -3.10 0.97
N ALA A 171 -2.77 -3.90 0.25
CA ALA A 171 -3.21 -5.21 0.70
C ALA A 171 -2.04 -6.17 0.95
N VAL A 172 -1.05 -6.18 0.05
CA VAL A 172 0.16 -6.98 0.21
C VAL A 172 0.93 -6.54 1.46
N MET A 173 1.08 -5.23 1.70
CA MET A 173 1.71 -4.71 2.91
C MET A 173 0.97 -5.15 4.18
N VAL A 174 -0.36 -5.01 4.22
CA VAL A 174 -1.19 -5.47 5.34
C VAL A 174 -1.05 -6.97 5.56
N ALA A 175 -1.05 -7.77 4.49
CA ALA A 175 -0.87 -9.21 4.57
C ALA A 175 0.51 -9.57 5.15
N MET A 176 1.57 -8.86 4.76
CA MET A 176 2.92 -9.06 5.34
C MET A 176 2.95 -8.74 6.83
N ILE A 177 2.38 -7.60 7.24
CA ILE A 177 2.31 -7.22 8.67
C ILE A 177 1.49 -8.25 9.45
N GLY A 178 0.34 -8.67 8.92
CA GLY A 178 -0.50 -9.71 9.51
C GLY A 178 0.23 -11.04 9.65
N TYR A 179 1.05 -11.41 8.65
CA TYR A 179 1.89 -12.60 8.70
C TYR A 179 2.95 -12.52 9.81
N PHE A 180 3.61 -11.38 9.99
CA PHE A 180 4.53 -11.16 11.11
C PHE A 180 3.81 -11.22 12.47
N LEU A 181 2.64 -10.60 12.60
CA LEU A 181 1.83 -10.69 13.81
C LEU A 181 1.43 -12.13 14.13
N TYR A 182 1.04 -12.90 13.10
CA TYR A 182 0.77 -14.34 13.24
C TYR A 182 2.00 -15.11 13.72
N LEU A 183 3.17 -14.88 13.12
CA LEU A 183 4.41 -15.53 13.55
C LEU A 183 4.79 -15.18 14.98
N ILE A 184 4.67 -13.91 15.38
CA ILE A 184 4.92 -13.45 16.75
C ILE A 184 3.94 -14.12 17.73
N ALA A 185 2.66 -14.20 17.39
CA ALA A 185 1.64 -14.85 18.22
C ALA A 185 1.87 -16.37 18.33
N ALA A 186 2.14 -17.05 17.21
CA ALA A 186 2.43 -18.47 17.16
C ALA A 186 3.71 -18.81 17.94
N TYR A 187 4.73 -17.95 17.82
CA TYR A 187 5.95 -18.06 18.60
C TYR A 187 5.67 -17.81 20.09
N GLY A 188 4.93 -16.77 20.46
CA GLY A 188 4.54 -16.55 21.85
C GLY A 188 3.72 -17.69 22.47
N ALA A 189 2.93 -18.41 21.65
CA ALA A 189 2.11 -19.55 22.05
C ALA A 189 2.86 -20.89 22.15
N GLY A 190 4.16 -20.93 21.86
CA GLY A 190 4.96 -22.16 21.98
C GLY A 190 4.98 -23.05 20.72
N ARG A 191 4.39 -22.62 19.60
CA ARG A 191 4.39 -23.41 18.36
C ARG A 191 5.77 -23.42 17.70
N ASN A 192 6.10 -24.47 16.95
CA ASN A 192 7.27 -24.46 16.07
C ASN A 192 6.95 -23.61 14.84
N ILE A 193 7.75 -22.56 14.61
CA ILE A 193 7.55 -21.61 13.51
C ILE A 193 8.52 -21.83 12.35
N ASP A 194 9.45 -22.78 12.43
CA ASP A 194 10.53 -22.93 11.44
C ASP A 194 9.99 -23.14 10.02
N GLY A 195 8.93 -23.96 9.88
CA GLY A 195 8.27 -24.18 8.60
C GLY A 195 7.59 -22.92 8.06
N ALA A 196 6.88 -22.19 8.90
CA ALA A 196 6.21 -20.95 8.52
C ALA A 196 7.24 -19.84 8.22
N ALA A 197 8.30 -19.69 9.02
CA ALA A 197 9.36 -18.73 8.76
C ALA A 197 10.06 -19.02 7.42
N ARG A 198 10.37 -20.29 7.12
CA ARG A 198 10.91 -20.71 5.82
C ARG A 198 9.95 -20.38 4.69
N PHE A 199 8.66 -20.71 4.82
CA PHE A 199 7.65 -20.34 3.84
C PHE A 199 7.63 -18.84 3.58
N GLY A 200 7.65 -18.01 4.63
CA GLY A 200 7.67 -16.55 4.50
C GLY A 200 8.88 -16.05 3.72
N VAL A 201 10.08 -16.53 4.06
CA VAL A 201 11.31 -16.19 3.31
C VAL A 201 11.22 -16.64 1.85
N THR A 202 10.74 -17.86 1.60
CA THR A 202 10.56 -18.39 0.25
C THR A 202 9.54 -17.57 -0.54
N ALA A 203 8.40 -17.21 0.05
CA ALA A 203 7.36 -16.42 -0.60
C ALA A 203 7.87 -15.02 -0.97
N VAL A 204 8.66 -14.37 -0.11
CA VAL A 204 9.25 -13.07 -0.42
C VAL A 204 10.33 -13.21 -1.49
N MET A 205 11.30 -14.11 -1.32
CA MET A 205 12.44 -14.23 -2.23
C MET A 205 12.07 -14.77 -3.62
N ASN A 206 11.11 -15.69 -3.71
CA ASN A 206 10.74 -16.35 -4.96
C ASN A 206 9.42 -15.84 -5.55
N GLY A 207 8.65 -15.04 -4.81
CA GLY A 207 7.40 -14.45 -5.29
C GLY A 207 7.47 -12.92 -5.32
N LEU A 208 7.59 -12.30 -4.16
CA LEU A 208 7.46 -10.84 -4.03
C LEU A 208 8.59 -10.06 -4.70
N VAL A 209 9.84 -10.50 -4.50
CA VAL A 209 11.03 -9.87 -5.10
C VAL A 209 11.01 -9.96 -6.64
N PRO A 210 10.81 -11.14 -7.28
CA PRO A 210 10.73 -11.19 -8.74
C PRO A 210 9.53 -10.42 -9.29
N LEU A 211 8.39 -10.42 -8.59
CA LEU A 211 7.23 -9.62 -8.99
C LEU A 211 7.55 -8.13 -8.94
N ALA A 212 8.16 -7.65 -7.86
CA ALA A 212 8.56 -6.25 -7.72
C ALA A 212 9.61 -5.84 -8.77
N ALA A 213 10.60 -6.71 -9.05
CA ALA A 213 11.56 -6.49 -10.11
C ALA A 213 10.87 -6.39 -11.48
N LEU A 214 9.90 -7.27 -11.77
CA LEU A 214 9.17 -7.24 -13.03
C LEU A 214 8.33 -5.97 -13.18
N LEU A 215 7.65 -5.53 -12.12
CA LEU A 215 6.90 -4.27 -12.12
C LEU A 215 7.82 -3.06 -12.30
N MET A 216 9.00 -3.08 -11.68
CA MET A 216 10.00 -2.04 -11.85
C MET A 216 10.51 -1.99 -13.30
N GLU A 217 10.77 -3.14 -13.91
CA GLU A 217 11.18 -3.25 -15.32
C GLU A 217 10.12 -2.66 -16.27
N ILE A 218 8.85 -3.01 -16.05
CA ILE A 218 7.72 -2.42 -16.79
C ILE A 218 7.71 -0.90 -16.63
N GLY A 219 7.95 -0.40 -15.41
CA GLY A 219 8.07 1.02 -15.12
C GLY A 219 9.17 1.68 -15.94
N PHE A 220 10.38 1.12 -15.94
CA PHE A 220 11.51 1.65 -16.71
C PHE A 220 11.29 1.59 -18.21
N LEU A 221 10.69 0.53 -18.74
CA LEU A 221 10.37 0.38 -20.17
C LEU A 221 9.18 1.25 -20.63
N SER A 222 8.33 1.72 -19.70
CA SER A 222 7.22 2.62 -20.03
C SER A 222 7.70 3.98 -20.57
N VAL A 223 8.87 4.44 -20.11
CA VAL A 223 9.48 5.70 -20.52
C VAL A 223 9.92 5.67 -22.00
N PRO A 224 10.82 4.77 -22.45
CA PRO A 224 11.20 4.64 -23.85
C PRO A 224 10.01 4.32 -24.76
N TYR A 225 9.05 3.51 -24.27
CA TYR A 225 7.82 3.24 -25.00
C TYR A 225 7.04 4.54 -25.30
N ARG A 226 6.78 5.38 -24.30
CA ARG A 226 6.07 6.67 -24.50
C ARG A 226 6.90 7.67 -25.30
N TYR A 227 8.22 7.68 -25.10
CA TYR A 227 9.12 8.58 -25.80
C TYR A 227 9.12 8.31 -27.32
N TRP A 228 9.23 7.04 -27.73
CA TRP A 228 9.33 6.68 -29.15
C TRP A 228 7.97 6.49 -29.83
N LEU A 229 6.96 5.91 -29.17
CA LEU A 229 5.65 5.64 -29.81
C LEU A 229 4.67 6.80 -29.71
N LYS A 230 4.73 7.61 -28.65
CA LYS A 230 3.79 8.72 -28.42
C LYS A 230 4.43 10.10 -28.62
N GLY A 231 5.69 10.16 -29.05
CA GLY A 231 6.38 11.42 -29.33
C GLY A 231 6.69 12.26 -28.09
N ASN A 232 6.98 11.62 -26.95
CA ASN A 232 7.31 12.26 -25.67
C ASN A 232 6.19 13.20 -25.13
N PRO A 233 5.00 12.66 -24.81
CA PRO A 233 3.84 13.45 -24.39
C PRO A 233 4.07 14.23 -23.09
N GLU A 234 5.01 13.79 -22.25
CA GLU A 234 5.34 14.43 -20.97
C GLU A 234 6.58 15.34 -21.04
N ALA A 235 7.10 15.60 -22.25
CA ALA A 235 8.27 16.46 -22.50
C ALA A 235 9.50 16.12 -21.63
N TRP A 236 9.73 14.83 -21.37
CA TRP A 236 10.86 14.40 -20.54
C TRP A 236 12.20 14.72 -21.19
N PRO A 237 13.21 15.17 -20.43
CA PRO A 237 14.56 15.34 -20.93
C PRO A 237 15.19 14.00 -21.41
N VAL A 238 16.05 14.07 -22.42
CA VAL A 238 16.71 12.89 -23.02
C VAL A 238 17.53 12.07 -22.00
N TRP A 239 18.09 12.70 -20.97
CA TRP A 239 18.84 11.99 -19.93
C TRP A 239 17.95 11.05 -19.10
N VAL A 240 16.66 11.36 -18.95
CA VAL A 240 15.69 10.49 -18.26
C VAL A 240 15.50 9.19 -19.06
N LEU A 241 15.38 9.31 -20.38
CA LEU A 241 15.31 8.16 -21.28
C LEU A 241 16.56 7.27 -21.17
N ALA A 242 17.75 7.88 -21.21
CA ALA A 242 19.01 7.16 -21.09
C ALA A 242 19.15 6.42 -19.76
N LEU A 243 18.73 7.07 -18.66
CA LEU A 243 18.78 6.51 -17.32
C LEU A 243 17.77 5.35 -17.17
N CYS A 244 16.54 5.49 -17.65
CA CYS A 244 15.56 4.41 -17.65
C CYS A 244 16.01 3.20 -18.47
N LEU A 245 16.62 3.40 -19.65
CA LEU A 245 17.16 2.31 -20.46
C LEU A 245 18.34 1.61 -19.77
N LEU A 246 19.25 2.38 -19.15
CA LEU A 246 20.36 1.82 -18.37
C LEU A 246 19.84 0.90 -17.25
N PHE A 247 18.87 1.38 -16.48
CA PHE A 247 18.31 0.59 -15.37
C PHE A 247 17.55 -0.64 -15.86
N ALA A 248 16.75 -0.53 -16.93
CA ALA A 248 16.09 -1.69 -17.55
C ALA A 248 17.11 -2.76 -17.98
N LEU A 249 18.16 -2.34 -18.70
CA LEU A 249 19.23 -3.25 -19.13
C LEU A 249 19.97 -3.89 -17.94
N SER A 250 20.17 -3.15 -16.85
CA SER A 250 20.82 -3.66 -15.64
C SER A 250 19.97 -4.67 -14.86
N LEU A 251 18.64 -4.57 -14.98
CA LEU A 251 17.69 -5.38 -14.20
C LEU A 251 17.30 -6.68 -14.94
N LEU A 252 17.45 -6.72 -16.26
CA LEU A 252 17.24 -7.90 -17.10
C LEU A 252 17.97 -9.18 -16.63
N PRO A 253 19.27 -9.17 -16.26
CA PRO A 253 19.96 -10.37 -15.78
C PRO A 253 19.29 -10.99 -14.57
N LEU A 254 18.81 -10.17 -13.63
CA LEU A 254 18.11 -10.62 -12.43
C LEU A 254 16.79 -11.31 -12.81
N LEU A 255 16.00 -10.71 -13.71
CA LEU A 255 14.75 -11.29 -14.18
C LEU A 255 14.96 -12.60 -14.94
N ILE A 256 16.02 -12.71 -15.74
CA ILE A 256 16.37 -13.95 -16.44
C ILE A 256 16.70 -15.07 -15.45
N ILE A 257 17.42 -14.77 -14.35
CA ILE A 257 17.71 -15.75 -13.30
C ILE A 257 16.41 -16.24 -12.66
N TYR A 258 15.50 -15.33 -12.32
CA TYR A 258 14.20 -15.69 -11.74
C TYR A 258 13.30 -16.47 -12.72
N ALA A 259 13.25 -16.08 -13.99
CA ALA A 259 12.49 -16.80 -15.01
C ALA A 259 13.03 -18.21 -15.24
N ARG A 260 14.35 -18.38 -15.29
CA ARG A 260 15.00 -19.71 -15.43
C ARG A 260 14.73 -20.61 -14.23
N THR A 261 14.77 -20.05 -13.02
CA THR A 261 14.50 -20.82 -11.80
C THR A 261 13.03 -21.22 -11.69
N ALA A 262 12.10 -20.33 -12.06
CA ALA A 262 10.67 -20.64 -12.16
C ALA A 262 10.39 -21.73 -13.20
N TRP A 263 10.97 -21.62 -14.40
CA TRP A 263 10.82 -22.62 -15.46
C TRP A 263 11.28 -24.02 -15.02
N ARG A 264 12.43 -24.11 -14.35
CA ARG A 264 12.95 -25.38 -13.80
C ARG A 264 12.07 -25.98 -12.70
N ALA A 265 11.27 -25.17 -12.02
CA ALA A 265 10.34 -25.65 -11.00
C ALA A 265 9.05 -26.21 -11.59
N VAL A 266 8.63 -25.74 -12.78
CA VAL A 266 7.42 -26.21 -13.48
C VAL A 266 7.67 -27.47 -14.32
N VAL A 267 8.90 -27.65 -14.83
CA VAL A 267 9.29 -28.79 -15.67
C VAL A 267 9.69 -30.04 -14.85
N LYS A 268 9.75 -29.93 -13.52
CA LYS A 268 9.92 -31.07 -12.61
C LYS A 268 8.58 -31.63 -12.17
#